data_AF-A0A5B2YUV7-F1
#
_entry.id   AF-A0A5B2YUV7-F1
#
_cell.length_a   1.000
_cell.length_b   1.000
_cell.length_c   1.000
_cell.angle_alpha   90.00
_cell.angle_beta   90.00
_cell.angle_gamma   90.00
#
_symmetry.space_group_name_H-M   'P 1'
#
loop_
_entity.id
_entity.type
_entity.pdbx_description
1 polymer ?
#
loop_
_entity_poly.entity_id
_entity_poly.type
_entity_poly.pdbx_seq_one_letter_code
_entity_poly.pdbx_strand_id
1 'polypeptide(L)'
;MINDITQFTELLDKILRPYVEVLTFGIDIAAGLVIVISAIIAFVSFLKILTKSRTVQTHEKETIRLSLARGMILALDFEVGSDILKTILLPGVNELAILGVIVAIRIGLSWSLSKEINRHHDIKTKIDTDLDKSNDTEAK
;
A
#
# COMPACT_ATOMS: atom_id res chain seq x y z
N MET A 1 2.60 -1.51 -46.87
CA MET A 1 3.27 -2.07 -45.68
C MET A 1 3.28 -1.12 -44.49
N ILE A 2 3.86 0.09 -44.55
CA ILE A 2 3.79 1.06 -43.44
C ILE A 2 2.34 1.53 -43.17
N ASN A 3 1.58 1.83 -44.23
CA ASN A 3 0.18 2.26 -44.11
C ASN A 3 -0.74 1.17 -43.51
N ASP A 4 -0.43 -0.11 -43.73
CA ASP A 4 -1.19 -1.25 -43.19
C ASP A 4 -0.94 -1.43 -41.69
N ILE A 5 0.29 -1.19 -41.22
CA ILE A 5 0.63 -1.27 -39.80
C ILE A 5 -0.03 -0.11 -39.03
N THR A 6 -0.01 1.11 -39.57
CA THR A 6 -0.64 2.27 -38.92
C THR A 6 -2.16 2.14 -38.85
N GLN A 7 -2.79 1.63 -39.92
CA GLN A 7 -4.21 1.24 -39.94
C GLN A 7 -4.51 0.20 -38.87
N PHE A 8 -3.69 -0.85 -38.76
CA PHE A 8 -3.91 -1.86 -37.72
C PHE A 8 -3.81 -1.28 -36.31
N THR A 9 -2.82 -0.41 -36.02
CA THR A 9 -2.66 0.21 -34.69
C THR A 9 -3.80 1.15 -34.33
N GLU A 10 -4.31 1.96 -35.26
CA GLU A 10 -5.47 2.83 -34.98
C GLU A 10 -6.74 2.03 -34.66
N LEU A 11 -6.92 0.90 -35.34
CA LEU A 11 -8.07 0.01 -35.16
C LEU A 11 -8.00 -0.69 -33.80
N LEU A 12 -6.80 -1.11 -33.38
CA LEU A 12 -6.59 -1.66 -32.05
C LEU A 12 -6.81 -0.62 -30.95
N ASP A 13 -6.27 0.59 -31.09
CA ASP A 13 -6.47 1.67 -30.12
C ASP A 13 -7.94 2.03 -29.94
N LYS A 14 -8.68 2.11 -31.04
CA LYS A 14 -10.11 2.44 -31.03
C LYS A 14 -10.95 1.41 -30.29
N ILE A 15 -10.56 0.14 -30.36
CA ILE A 15 -11.23 -0.95 -29.64
C ILE A 15 -10.71 -1.04 -28.20
N LEU A 16 -9.41 -0.97 -27.97
CA LEU A 16 -8.75 -1.23 -26.69
C LEU A 16 -8.97 -0.11 -25.66
N ARG A 17 -8.92 1.16 -26.08
CA ARG A 17 -9.08 2.33 -25.20
C ARG A 17 -10.30 2.25 -24.28
N PRO A 18 -11.54 2.06 -24.78
CA PRO A 18 -12.72 2.03 -23.91
C PRO A 18 -12.69 0.86 -22.91
N TYR A 19 -12.18 -0.31 -23.28
CA TYR A 19 -12.08 -1.44 -22.34
C TYR A 19 -11.08 -1.18 -21.23
N VAL A 20 -9.89 -0.67 -21.58
CA VAL A 20 -8.85 -0.36 -20.60
C VAL A 20 -9.27 0.80 -19.71
N GLU A 21 -9.95 1.83 -20.23
CA GLU A 21 -10.51 2.92 -19.42
C GLU A 21 -11.50 2.41 -18.37
N VAL A 22 -12.43 1.53 -18.76
CA VAL A 22 -13.39 0.92 -17.81
C VAL A 22 -12.68 0.07 -16.76
N LEU A 23 -11.69 -0.73 -17.16
CA LEU A 23 -10.91 -1.55 -16.22
C LEU A 23 -10.12 -0.69 -15.24
N THR A 24 -9.42 0.31 -15.76
CA THR A 24 -8.63 1.28 -14.98
C THR A 24 -9.52 1.99 -13.98
N PHE A 25 -10.69 2.48 -14.41
CA PHE A 25 -11.66 3.12 -13.53
C PHE A 25 -12.19 2.18 -12.45
N GLY A 26 -12.47 0.92 -12.79
CA GLY A 26 -12.89 -0.09 -11.82
C GLY A 26 -11.81 -0.38 -10.76
N ILE A 27 -10.54 -0.46 -11.19
CA ILE A 27 -9.40 -0.66 -10.28
C ILE A 27 -9.22 0.57 -9.37
N ASP A 28 -9.32 1.78 -9.92
CA ASP A 28 -9.21 3.03 -9.14
C ASP A 28 -10.31 3.12 -8.08
N ILE A 29 -11.55 2.74 -8.40
CA ILE A 29 -12.65 2.66 -7.43
C ILE A 29 -12.34 1.62 -6.36
N ALA A 30 -11.90 0.42 -6.74
CA ALA A 30 -11.60 -0.64 -5.79
C ALA A 30 -10.48 -0.24 -4.81
N ALA A 31 -9.38 0.32 -5.34
CA ALA A 31 -8.28 0.85 -4.54
C ALA A 31 -8.78 1.95 -3.58
N GLY A 32 -9.54 2.92 -4.09
CA GLY A 32 -10.14 3.99 -3.30
C GLY A 32 -11.03 3.47 -2.17
N LEU A 33 -11.88 2.47 -2.44
CA LEU A 33 -12.73 1.84 -1.43
C LEU A 33 -11.90 1.17 -0.33
N VAL A 34 -10.86 0.43 -0.69
CA VAL A 34 -9.97 -0.22 0.29
C VAL A 34 -9.30 0.83 1.18
N ILE A 35 -8.81 1.94 0.61
CA ILE A 35 -8.20 3.05 1.37
C ILE A 35 -9.22 3.63 2.35
N VAL A 36 -10.42 3.97 1.88
CA VAL A 36 -11.47 4.58 2.71
C VAL A 36 -11.89 3.65 3.84
N ILE A 37 -12.15 2.37 3.56
CA ILE A 37 -12.56 1.39 4.58
C ILE A 37 -11.46 1.22 5.63
N SER A 38 -10.21 1.07 5.20
CA SER A 38 -9.07 0.90 6.10
C SER A 38 -8.87 2.13 6.99
N ALA A 39 -9.02 3.33 6.41
CA ALA A 39 -8.94 4.59 7.13
C ALA A 39 -10.07 4.73 8.16
N ILE A 40 -11.32 4.41 7.80
CA ILE A 40 -12.47 4.45 8.71
C ILE A 40 -12.28 3.49 9.89
N ILE A 41 -11.89 2.24 9.63
CA ILE A 41 -11.63 1.24 10.67
C ILE A 41 -10.56 1.74 11.64
N ALA A 42 -9.45 2.27 11.10
CA ALA A 42 -8.38 2.80 11.91
C ALA A 42 -8.81 4.01 12.73
N PHE A 43 -9.55 4.94 12.12
CA PHE A 43 -10.04 6.15 12.77
C PHE A 43 -11.01 5.86 13.91
N VAL A 44 -12.00 4.98 13.69
CA VAL A 44 -12.96 4.57 14.72
C VAL A 44 -12.24 3.86 15.88
N SER A 45 -11.29 2.98 15.56
CA SER A 45 -10.51 2.27 16.58
C SER A 45 -9.62 3.22 17.39
N PHE A 46 -9.05 4.24 16.73
CA PHE A 46 -8.27 5.29 17.39
C PHE A 46 -9.13 6.12 18.34
N LEU A 47 -10.33 6.55 17.92
CA LEU A 47 -11.28 7.28 18.77
C LEU A 47 -11.67 6.49 20.02
N LYS A 48 -11.90 5.17 19.89
CA LYS A 48 -12.22 4.29 21.04
C LYS A 48 -11.06 4.15 22.03
N ILE A 49 -9.81 4.26 21.56
CA ILE A 49 -8.62 4.22 22.41
C ILE A 49 -8.41 5.53 23.17
N LEU A 50 -8.78 6.67 22.57
CA LEU A 50 -8.65 7.98 23.22
C LEU A 50 -9.47 8.07 24.52
N THR A 51 -10.58 7.33 24.62
CA THR A 51 -11.40 7.24 25.84
C THR A 51 -10.88 6.21 26.87
N LYS A 52 -9.80 5.46 26.59
CA LYS A 52 -9.27 4.39 27.45
C LYS A 52 -7.93 4.77 28.10
N SER A 53 -7.65 4.21 29.28
CA SER A 53 -6.48 4.57 30.12
C SER A 53 -5.11 4.30 29.46
N ARG A 54 -4.12 5.15 29.79
CA ARG A 54 -2.81 5.35 29.12
C ARG A 54 -1.98 4.08 28.90
N THR A 55 -2.11 3.09 29.77
CA THR A 55 -1.28 1.87 29.79
C THR A 55 -1.72 0.81 28.75
N VAL A 56 -2.99 0.78 28.35
CA VAL A 56 -3.51 -0.15 27.32
C VAL A 56 -3.32 0.41 25.90
N GLN A 57 -3.01 1.70 25.79
CA GLN A 57 -2.96 2.40 24.50
C GLN A 57 -1.81 1.95 23.59
N THR A 58 -0.70 1.46 24.14
CA THR A 58 0.53 1.25 23.34
C THR A 58 0.38 0.08 22.36
N HIS A 59 -0.13 -1.07 22.80
CA HIS A 59 -0.33 -2.26 21.94
C HIS A 59 -1.51 -2.12 20.98
N GLU A 60 -2.63 -1.55 21.43
CA GLU A 60 -3.81 -1.38 20.57
C GLU A 60 -3.54 -0.35 19.45
N LYS A 61 -2.75 0.71 19.69
CA LYS A 61 -2.33 1.68 18.66
C LYS A 61 -1.46 1.07 17.57
N GLU A 62 -0.51 0.21 17.95
CA GLU A 62 0.35 -0.49 16.99
C GLU A 62 -0.47 -1.40 16.07
N THR A 63 -1.45 -2.10 16.64
CA THR A 63 -2.35 -2.99 15.89
C THR A 63 -3.20 -2.21 14.88
N ILE A 64 -3.71 -1.03 15.25
CA ILE A 64 -4.45 -0.14 14.35
C ILE A 64 -3.55 0.35 13.22
N ARG A 65 -2.34 0.81 13.54
CA ARG A 65 -1.37 1.28 12.54
C ARG A 65 -1.01 0.18 11.54
N LEU A 66 -0.83 -1.06 12.02
CA LEU A 66 -0.52 -2.21 11.18
C LEU A 66 -1.70 -2.60 10.28
N SER A 67 -2.92 -2.54 10.79
CA SER A 67 -4.14 -2.80 10.00
C SER A 67 -4.33 -1.76 8.89
N LEU A 68 -4.17 -0.48 9.22
CA LEU A 68 -4.17 0.62 8.25
C LEU A 68 -3.08 0.42 7.17
N ALA A 69 -1.84 0.11 7.60
CA ALA A 69 -0.72 -0.11 6.71
C ALA A 69 -0.98 -1.22 5.70
N ARG A 70 -1.53 -2.36 6.15
CA ARG A 70 -1.88 -3.49 5.28
C ARG A 70 -2.92 -3.12 4.24
N GLY A 71 -3.98 -2.44 4.65
CA GLY A 71 -5.03 -1.98 3.73
C GLY A 71 -4.51 -0.99 2.69
N MET A 72 -3.65 -0.06 3.13
CA MET A 72 -3.04 0.92 2.24
C MET A 72 -2.10 0.27 1.22
N ILE A 73 -1.28 -0.70 1.63
CA ILE A 73 -0.40 -1.46 0.73
C ILE A 73 -1.21 -2.22 -0.33
N LEU A 74 -2.31 -2.87 0.06
CA LEU A 74 -3.19 -3.57 -0.87
C LEU A 74 -3.77 -2.63 -1.94
N ALA A 75 -4.32 -1.49 -1.50
CA ALA A 75 -4.87 -0.49 -2.42
C ALA A 75 -3.81 0.08 -3.35
N LEU A 76 -2.61 0.32 -2.82
CA LEU A 76 -1.47 0.72 -3.62
C LEU A 76 -1.23 -0.34 -4.70
N ASP A 77 -1.04 -1.62 -4.41
CA ASP A 77 -0.77 -2.63 -5.46
C ASP A 77 -1.78 -2.60 -6.63
N PHE A 78 -3.06 -2.36 -6.34
CA PHE A 78 -4.08 -2.11 -7.37
C PHE A 78 -3.82 -0.84 -8.20
N GLU A 79 -3.51 0.28 -7.55
CA GLU A 79 -3.27 1.58 -8.20
C GLU A 79 -2.02 1.55 -9.13
N VAL A 80 -0.98 0.76 -8.83
CA VAL A 80 0.13 0.55 -9.80
C VAL A 80 -0.33 -0.26 -11.01
N GLY A 81 -1.18 -1.27 -10.81
CA GLY A 81 -1.76 -2.02 -11.92
C GLY A 81 -2.59 -1.11 -12.84
N SER A 82 -3.42 -0.24 -12.25
CA SER A 82 -4.18 0.79 -12.96
C SER A 82 -3.28 1.72 -13.78
N ASP A 83 -2.20 2.23 -13.17
CA ASP A 83 -1.28 3.14 -13.85
C ASP A 83 -0.50 2.45 -14.98
N ILE A 84 -0.09 1.18 -14.80
CA ILE A 84 0.52 0.40 -15.88
C ILE A 84 -0.46 0.26 -17.05
N LEU A 85 -1.73 -0.05 -16.78
CA LEU A 85 -2.76 -0.14 -17.83
C LEU A 85 -2.94 1.19 -18.58
N LYS A 86 -2.93 2.34 -17.87
CA LYS A 86 -2.97 3.67 -18.50
C LYS A 86 -1.78 3.90 -19.45
N THR A 87 -0.58 3.47 -19.07
CA THR A 87 0.62 3.63 -19.92
C THR A 87 0.63 2.77 -21.18
N ILE A 88 -0.12 1.65 -21.21
CA ILE A 88 -0.29 0.84 -22.42
C ILE A 88 -1.08 1.61 -23.51
N LEU A 89 -2.01 2.50 -23.11
CA LEU A 89 -2.83 3.30 -24.05
C LEU A 89 -2.12 4.56 -24.57
N LEU A 90 -1.20 5.12 -23.79
CA LEU A 90 -0.46 6.32 -24.12
C LEU A 90 1.03 6.07 -23.83
N PRO A 91 1.74 5.33 -24.70
CA PRO A 91 3.15 5.08 -24.55
C PRO A 91 3.95 6.34 -24.90
N GLY A 92 3.90 7.35 -24.04
CA GLY A 92 4.68 8.57 -24.15
C GLY A 92 5.78 8.63 -23.08
N VAL A 93 6.95 9.13 -23.46
CA VAL A 93 8.10 9.25 -22.56
C VAL A 93 7.82 10.14 -21.35
N ASN A 94 6.92 11.12 -21.48
CA ASN A 94 6.54 12.01 -20.39
C ASN A 94 5.60 11.30 -19.39
N GLU A 95 4.64 10.55 -19.91
CA GLU A 95 3.70 9.72 -19.14
C GLU A 95 4.45 8.64 -18.35
N LEU A 96 5.43 7.98 -18.99
CA LEU A 96 6.31 7.02 -18.34
C LEU A 96 7.19 7.67 -17.26
N ALA A 97 7.66 8.90 -17.46
CA ALA A 97 8.45 9.62 -16.46
C ALA A 97 7.62 9.96 -15.20
N ILE A 98 6.38 10.43 -15.39
CA ILE A 98 5.44 10.69 -14.29
C ILE A 98 5.15 9.40 -13.52
N LEU A 99 4.88 8.30 -14.23
CA LEU A 99 4.71 6.99 -13.62
C LEU A 99 5.94 6.56 -12.81
N GLY A 100 7.14 6.74 -13.36
CA GLY A 100 8.39 6.45 -12.65
C GLY A 100 8.53 7.22 -11.34
N VAL A 101 8.15 8.50 -11.32
CA VAL A 101 8.14 9.32 -10.10
C VAL A 101 7.12 8.80 -9.08
N ILE A 102 5.91 8.46 -9.52
CA ILE A 102 4.86 7.89 -8.65
C ILE A 102 5.33 6.58 -8.02
N VAL A 103 5.90 5.68 -8.81
CA VAL A 103 6.46 4.40 -8.34
C VAL A 103 7.61 4.62 -7.36
N ALA A 104 8.50 5.57 -7.62
CA ALA A 104 9.59 5.91 -6.71
C ALA A 104 9.08 6.44 -5.36
N ILE A 105 8.10 7.34 -5.37
CA ILE A 105 7.45 7.85 -4.16
C ILE A 105 6.83 6.69 -3.37
N ARG A 106 6.09 5.80 -4.05
CA ARG A 106 5.50 4.62 -3.42
C ARG A 106 6.56 3.75 -2.75
N ILE A 107 7.65 3.43 -3.45
CA ILE A 107 8.73 2.62 -2.88
C ILE A 107 9.29 3.29 -1.62
N GLY A 108 9.49 4.61 -1.65
CA GLY A 108 9.95 5.38 -0.48
C GLY A 108 8.97 5.31 0.71
N LEU A 109 7.67 5.51 0.46
CA LEU A 109 6.63 5.47 1.48
C LEU A 109 6.47 4.07 2.08
N SER A 110 6.35 3.04 1.22
CA SER A 110 6.24 1.64 1.65
C SER A 110 7.48 1.21 2.44
N TRP A 111 8.68 1.59 2.00
CA TRP A 111 9.93 1.30 2.71
C TRP A 111 9.99 1.98 4.08
N SER A 112 9.61 3.26 4.17
CA SER A 112 9.56 3.98 5.45
C SER A 112 8.59 3.31 6.43
N LEU A 113 7.45 2.84 5.94
CA LEU A 113 6.44 2.19 6.77
C LEU A 113 6.90 0.80 7.25
N SER A 114 7.47 -0.02 6.35
CA SER A 114 8.05 -1.32 6.70
C SER A 114 9.20 -1.20 7.70
N LYS A 115 10.04 -0.16 7.57
CA LYS A 115 11.15 0.09 8.50
C LYS A 115 10.67 0.39 9.92
N GLU A 116 9.59 1.13 10.06
CA GLU A 116 8.99 1.40 11.36
C GLU A 116 8.44 0.10 12.01
N ILE A 117 7.72 -0.71 11.23
CA ILE A 117 7.13 -1.97 11.73
C ILE A 117 8.22 -2.94 12.22
N ASN A 118 9.31 -3.10 11.47
CA ASN A 118 10.40 -3.99 11.86
C ASN A 118 11.09 -3.55 13.16
N ARG A 119 11.21 -2.24 13.39
CA ARG A 119 11.82 -1.73 14.62
C ARG A 119 11.04 -2.10 15.88
N HIS A 120 9.72 -2.26 15.77
CA HIS A 120 8.88 -2.66 16.90
C HIS A 120 8.99 -4.17 17.20
N HIS A 121 9.15 -5.01 16.17
CA HIS A 121 9.38 -6.45 16.35
C HIS A 121 10.73 -6.75 17.05
N ASP A 122 11.81 -6.07 16.64
CA ASP A 122 13.15 -6.30 17.22
C ASP A 122 13.22 -5.97 18.72
N ILE A 123 12.45 -4.98 19.17
CA ILE A 123 12.39 -4.60 20.60
C ILE A 123 11.69 -5.69 21.41
N LYS A 124 10.63 -6.30 20.86
CA LYS A 124 9.88 -7.36 21.55
C LYS A 124 10.72 -8.64 21.72
N THR A 125 11.47 -9.02 20.69
CA THR A 125 12.35 -10.21 20.75
C THR A 125 13.49 -10.04 21.75
N LYS A 126 14.06 -8.83 21.87
CA LYS A 126 15.10 -8.55 22.87
C LYS A 126 14.58 -8.62 24.30
N ILE A 127 13.39 -8.09 24.57
CA ILE A 127 12.76 -8.17 25.90
C ILE A 127 12.48 -9.63 26.29
N ASP A 128 11.95 -10.44 25.39
CA ASP A 128 11.67 -11.86 25.67
C ASP A 128 12.98 -12.65 25.92
N THR A 129 14.06 -12.32 25.22
CA THR A 129 15.37 -12.98 25.39
C THR A 129 16.08 -12.55 26.69
N ASP A 130 15.87 -11.31 27.13
CA ASP A 130 16.48 -10.79 28.36
C ASP A 130 15.71 -11.24 29.61
N LEU A 131 14.40 -11.47 29.51
CA LEU A 131 13.57 -12.05 30.59
C LEU A 131 13.87 -13.54 30.83
N ASP A 132 14.18 -14.30 29.78
CA ASP A 132 14.57 -15.71 29.88
C ASP A 132 15.90 -15.86 30.65
N LYS A 133 16.90 -15.03 30.33
CA LYS A 133 18.22 -15.05 30.99
C LYS A 133 18.20 -14.59 32.45
N SER A 134 17.30 -13.68 32.83
CA SER A 134 17.20 -13.26 34.24
C SER A 134 16.59 -14.35 35.11
N ASN A 135 15.60 -15.08 34.59
CA ASN A 135 14.93 -16.16 35.32
C ASN A 135 15.86 -17.36 35.58
N ASP A 136 16.75 -17.66 34.64
CA ASP A 136 17.78 -18.70 34.79
C ASP A 136 18.89 -18.34 35.79
N THR A 137 19.06 -17.04 36.10
CA THR A 137 20.10 -16.57 37.03
C THR A 137 19.62 -16.55 38.48
N GLU A 138 18.32 -16.37 38.74
CA GLU A 138 17.75 -16.44 40.09
C GLU A 138 17.43 -17.88 40.55
N ALA A 139 17.32 -18.84 39.64
CA ALA A 139 17.00 -20.24 39.95
C ALA A 139 18.22 -21.09 40.37
N LYS A 140 19.40 -20.49 40.53
CA LYS A 140 20.68 -21.17 40.79
C LYS A 140 21.36 -20.67 42.06
#